data_AF-A0A3B8RPD9-F1
#
_entry.id   AF-A0A3B8RPD9-F1
#
_cell.length_a   1.000
_cell.length_b   1.000
_cell.length_c   1.000
_cell.angle_alpha   90.00
_cell.angle_beta   90.00
_cell.angle_gamma   90.00
#
_symmetry.space_group_name_H-M   'P 1'
#
loop_
_entity.id
_entity.type
_entity.pdbx_description
1 polymer ?
#
loop_
_entity_poly.entity_id
_entity_poly.type
_entity_poly.pdbx_seq_one_letter_code
_entity_poly.pdbx_strand_id
1 'polypeptide(L)'
;MNNNINRESILAAANNLRWEVGENLHDTLMESIYENATTISRKVVIYPEKKPAFSIDRILDKILTSKYLGFPIMFLILGIVFWITIEGANVPSGLIATLLVDSLHPILKSFTSSFMPWWLSGVLIDGAYLAMAWVVSVMLPPMAIFFPIY
;
A
#
# COMPACT_ATOMS: atom_id res chain seq x y z
N MET A 1 -28.67 41.99 -42.01
CA MET A 1 -27.42 42.09 -42.80
C MET A 1 -26.30 42.89 -42.11
N ASN A 2 -26.58 43.96 -41.34
CA ASN A 2 -25.53 44.81 -40.74
C ASN A 2 -24.64 44.15 -39.64
N ASN A 3 -25.12 43.13 -38.94
CA ASN A 3 -24.37 42.49 -37.84
C ASN A 3 -23.25 41.55 -38.30
N ASN A 4 -23.30 41.02 -39.53
CA ASN A 4 -22.26 40.12 -40.03
C ASN A 4 -21.02 40.90 -40.49
N ILE A 5 -21.23 42.05 -41.15
CA ILE A 5 -20.17 42.95 -41.61
C ILE A 5 -19.32 43.45 -40.42
N ASN A 6 -19.96 43.73 -39.27
CA ASN A 6 -19.26 44.18 -38.07
C ASN A 6 -18.46 43.06 -37.36
N ARG A 7 -18.90 41.79 -37.45
CA ARG A 7 -18.14 40.67 -36.90
C ARG A 7 -16.93 40.35 -37.77
N GLU A 8 -17.11 40.36 -39.08
CA GLU A 8 -16.04 40.13 -40.05
C GLU A 8 -14.97 41.22 -39.97
N SER A 9 -15.35 42.50 -39.77
CA SER A 9 -14.39 43.58 -39.56
C SER A 9 -13.61 43.46 -38.25
N ILE A 10 -14.25 43.06 -37.16
CA ILE A 10 -13.59 42.81 -35.87
C ILE A 10 -12.61 41.63 -35.98
N LEU A 11 -13.01 40.54 -36.64
CA LEU A 11 -12.15 39.38 -36.86
C LEU A 11 -10.97 39.72 -37.77
N ALA A 12 -11.19 40.53 -38.82
CA ALA A 12 -10.12 41.00 -39.70
C ALA A 12 -9.12 41.91 -38.96
N ALA A 13 -9.62 42.82 -38.12
CA ALA A 13 -8.77 43.67 -37.28
C ALA A 13 -7.96 42.86 -36.26
N ALA A 14 -8.59 41.89 -35.58
CA ALA A 14 -7.92 41.01 -34.63
C ALA A 14 -6.84 40.14 -35.31
N ASN A 15 -7.11 39.65 -36.52
CA ASN A 15 -6.13 38.86 -37.26
C ASN A 15 -4.93 39.72 -37.69
N ASN A 16 -5.16 40.94 -38.20
CA ASN A 16 -4.08 41.87 -38.54
C ASN A 16 -3.21 42.23 -37.33
N LEU A 17 -3.84 42.54 -36.18
CA LEU A 17 -3.12 42.82 -34.93
C LEU A 17 -2.34 41.59 -34.43
N ARG A 18 -2.84 40.37 -34.64
CA ARG A 18 -2.12 39.13 -34.27
C ARG A 18 -0.79 39.00 -35.01
N TRP A 19 -0.72 39.41 -36.28
CA TRP A 19 0.53 39.40 -37.06
C TRP A 19 1.53 40.46 -36.60
N GLU A 20 1.04 41.58 -36.06
CA GLU A 20 1.87 42.69 -35.56
C GLU A 20 2.50 42.40 -34.20
N VAL A 21 1.86 41.54 -33.40
CA VAL A 21 2.25 41.18 -32.03
C VAL A 21 3.36 40.10 -31.97
N GLY A 22 3.67 39.45 -33.11
CA GLY A 22 4.78 38.50 -33.26
C GLY A 22 4.59 37.16 -32.54
N GLU A 23 5.24 36.11 -33.04
CA GLU A 23 5.14 34.74 -32.46
C GLU A 23 5.65 34.65 -31.01
N ASN A 24 6.51 35.60 -30.58
CA ASN A 24 7.18 35.59 -29.28
C ASN A 24 6.34 36.16 -28.13
N LEU A 25 5.11 36.63 -28.38
CA LEU A 25 4.25 37.15 -27.30
C LEU A 25 3.99 36.10 -26.23
N HIS A 26 3.67 34.87 -26.66
CA HIS A 26 3.37 33.78 -25.74
C HIS A 26 4.59 33.46 -24.86
N ASP A 27 5.78 33.42 -25.45
CA ASP A 27 7.01 33.12 -24.73
C ASP A 27 7.37 34.23 -23.73
N THR A 28 7.26 35.50 -24.16
CA THR A 28 7.45 36.66 -23.27
C THR A 28 6.45 36.66 -22.11
N LEU A 29 5.19 36.31 -22.39
CA LEU A 29 4.15 36.25 -21.37
C LEU A 29 4.41 35.11 -20.38
N MET A 30 4.81 33.93 -20.86
CA MET A 30 5.19 32.81 -20.00
C MET A 30 6.40 33.15 -19.14
N GLU A 31 7.43 33.78 -19.71
CA GLU A 31 8.62 34.19 -18.99
C GLU A 31 8.27 35.13 -17.83
N SER A 32 7.44 36.14 -18.08
CA SER A 32 7.01 37.09 -17.03
C SER A 32 6.20 36.41 -15.91
N ILE A 33 5.37 35.42 -16.25
CA ILE A 33 4.59 34.66 -15.26
C ILE A 33 5.55 33.83 -14.38
N TYR A 34 6.52 33.13 -14.98
CA TYR A 34 7.49 32.32 -14.25
C TYR A 34 8.43 33.18 -13.39
N GLU A 35 8.86 34.34 -13.89
CA GLU A 35 9.70 35.26 -13.15
C GLU A 35 8.98 35.81 -11.91
N ASN A 36 7.70 36.19 -12.07
CA ASN A 36 6.86 36.63 -10.96
C ASN A 36 6.62 35.51 -9.94
N ALA A 37 6.28 34.29 -10.39
CA ALA A 37 6.10 33.14 -9.52
C ALA A 37 7.38 32.81 -8.73
N THR A 38 8.55 32.90 -9.38
CA THR A 38 9.85 32.67 -8.75
C THR A 38 10.19 33.76 -7.75
N THR A 39 9.85 35.01 -8.05
CA THR A 39 10.06 36.14 -7.13
C THR A 39 9.21 36.00 -5.88
N ILE A 40 7.94 35.60 -6.03
CA ILE A 40 7.03 35.34 -4.90
C ILE A 40 7.53 34.16 -4.08
N SER A 41 7.86 33.04 -4.72
CA SER A 41 8.32 31.84 -4.01
C SER A 41 9.64 32.10 -3.25
N ARG A 42 10.60 32.82 -3.83
CA ARG A 42 11.85 33.18 -3.16
C ARG A 42 11.64 34.05 -1.92
N LYS A 43 10.61 34.91 -1.90
CA LYS A 43 10.29 35.77 -0.76
C LYS A 43 9.63 35.02 0.40
N VAL A 44 8.85 33.97 0.09
CA VAL A 44 8.02 33.27 1.09
C VAL A 44 8.65 31.95 1.53
N VAL A 45 9.39 31.28 0.64
CA VAL A 45 10.04 30.00 0.95
C VAL A 45 11.37 30.27 1.66
N ILE A 46 11.35 30.03 2.97
CA ILE A 46 12.55 30.07 3.80
C ILE A 46 13.19 28.69 3.75
N TYR A 47 14.31 28.56 3.05
CA TYR A 47 15.15 27.37 3.16
C TYR A 47 15.93 27.46 4.47
N PRO A 48 15.85 26.47 5.37
CA PRO A 48 16.72 26.46 6.54
C PRO A 48 18.19 26.40 6.09
N GLU A 49 18.99 27.42 6.44
CA GLU A 49 20.40 27.57 6.05
C GLU A 49 21.32 26.44 6.54
N LYS A 50 20.86 25.60 7.47
CA LYS A 50 21.58 24.42 7.90
C LYS A 50 21.10 23.21 7.11
N LYS A 51 22.02 22.63 6.31
CA LYS A 51 21.96 21.21 5.96
C LYS A 51 21.61 20.46 7.25
N PRO A 52 20.51 19.67 7.31
CA PRO A 52 20.19 18.96 8.52
C PRO A 52 21.41 18.15 8.92
N ALA A 53 21.94 18.45 10.11
CA ALA A 53 23.06 17.75 10.68
C ALA A 53 22.65 16.28 10.79
N PHE A 54 23.21 15.43 9.93
CA PHE A 54 22.94 13.99 9.92
C PHE A 54 21.44 13.68 9.97
N SER A 55 20.73 13.85 8.86
CA SER A 55 19.47 13.13 8.72
C SER A 55 19.80 11.64 8.70
N ILE A 56 19.62 10.98 9.85
CA ILE A 56 19.71 9.53 9.99
C ILE A 56 18.94 8.88 8.83
N ASP A 57 17.80 9.46 8.46
CA ASP A 57 17.00 9.12 7.29
C ASP A 57 17.81 9.02 5.99
N ARG A 58 18.74 9.95 5.71
CA ARG A 58 19.53 9.93 4.48
C ARG A 58 20.62 8.87 4.49
N ILE A 59 21.15 8.54 5.66
CA ILE A 59 22.13 7.45 5.82
C ILE A 59 21.40 6.11 5.73
N LEU A 60 20.24 6.02 6.38
CA LEU A 60 19.37 4.86 6.36
C LEU A 60 18.89 4.59 4.93
N ASP A 61 18.41 5.60 4.21
CA ASP A 61 18.04 5.51 2.80
C ASP A 61 19.22 5.02 1.96
N LYS A 62 20.43 5.55 2.18
CA LYS A 62 21.62 5.14 1.42
C LYS A 62 22.02 3.68 1.70
N ILE A 63 21.83 3.20 2.92
CA ILE A 63 22.05 1.81 3.30
C ILE A 63 20.98 0.90 2.71
N LEU A 64 19.70 1.28 2.83
CA LEU A 64 18.55 0.49 2.38
C LEU A 64 18.43 0.43 0.85
N THR A 65 18.78 1.50 0.15
CA THR A 65 18.71 1.59 -1.33
C THR A 65 19.99 1.22 -2.05
N SER A 66 21.04 0.83 -1.31
CA SER A 66 22.29 0.38 -1.91
C SER A 66 22.08 -0.90 -2.74
N LYS A 67 22.63 -0.94 -3.96
CA LYS A 67 22.54 -2.10 -4.86
C LYS A 67 23.08 -3.40 -4.24
N TYR A 68 24.04 -3.31 -3.32
CA TYR A 68 24.69 -4.46 -2.70
C TYR A 68 24.17 -4.76 -1.29
N LEU A 69 23.81 -3.73 -0.50
CA LEU A 69 23.31 -3.92 0.87
C LEU A 69 21.78 -3.99 0.96
N GLY A 70 21.06 -3.41 0.00
CA GLY A 70 19.60 -3.41 -0.03
C GLY A 70 19.02 -4.82 -0.12
N PHE A 71 19.57 -5.67 -0.99
CA PHE A 71 19.11 -7.07 -1.11
C PHE A 71 19.32 -7.88 0.18
N PRO A 72 20.53 -7.96 0.77
CA PRO A 72 20.74 -8.63 2.06
C PRO A 72 19.85 -8.10 3.18
N ILE A 73 19.71 -6.77 3.29
CA ILE A 73 18.88 -6.15 4.34
C ILE A 73 17.40 -6.47 4.13
N MET A 74 16.93 -6.46 2.88
CA MET A 74 15.56 -6.86 2.55
C MET A 74 15.28 -8.30 2.97
N PHE A 75 16.18 -9.25 2.65
CA PHE A 75 16.03 -10.64 3.09
C PHE A 75 16.09 -10.79 4.60
N LEU A 76 16.96 -10.03 5.27
CA LEU A 76 17.08 -10.06 6.73
C LEU A 76 15.80 -9.54 7.40
N ILE A 77 15.26 -8.40 6.93
CA ILE A 77 13.99 -7.85 7.43
C ILE A 77 12.85 -8.83 7.15
N LEU A 78 12.77 -9.37 5.93
CA LEU A 78 11.76 -10.37 5.57
C LEU A 78 11.85 -11.62 6.47
N GLY A 79 13.06 -12.11 6.73
CA GLY A 79 13.31 -13.24 7.60
C GLY A 79 12.90 -12.96 9.04
N ILE A 80 13.21 -11.77 9.57
CA ILE A 80 12.77 -11.35 10.91
C ILE A 80 11.24 -11.28 10.99
N VAL A 81 10.59 -10.67 10.00
CA VAL A 81 9.13 -10.58 9.96
C VAL A 81 8.51 -11.98 9.91
N PHE A 82 8.99 -12.86 9.03
CA PHE A 82 8.51 -14.25 8.98
C PHE A 82 8.77 -15.00 10.29
N TRP A 83 9.95 -14.84 10.89
CA TRP A 83 10.26 -15.46 12.17
C TRP A 83 9.27 -15.06 13.25
N ILE A 84 9.02 -13.75 13.39
CA ILE A 84 8.07 -13.21 14.37
C ILE A 84 6.65 -13.71 14.06
N THR A 85 6.25 -13.75 12.80
CA THR A 85 4.91 -14.23 12.43
C THR A 85 4.75 -15.71 12.71
N ILE A 86 5.73 -16.56 12.36
CA ILE A 86 5.65 -18.01 12.55
C ILE A 86 5.68 -18.34 14.04
N GLU A 87 6.66 -17.82 14.78
CA GLU A 87 6.81 -18.09 16.20
C GLU A 87 5.66 -17.47 17.02
N GLY A 88 5.28 -16.24 16.67
CA GLY A 88 4.16 -15.53 17.29
C GLY A 88 2.81 -16.19 17.01
N ALA A 89 2.62 -16.79 15.83
CA ALA A 89 1.41 -17.53 15.49
C ALA A 89 1.36 -18.92 16.14
N ASN A 90 2.51 -19.53 16.43
CA ASN A 90 2.60 -20.89 16.97
C ASN A 90 1.88 -21.04 18.32
N VAL A 91 2.03 -20.05 19.21
CA VAL A 91 1.37 -20.06 20.53
C VAL A 91 -0.17 -20.02 20.44
N PRO A 92 -0.80 -19.03 19.78
CA PRO A 92 -2.25 -19.00 19.58
C PRO A 92 -2.76 -20.13 18.69
N SER A 93 -2.00 -20.56 17.68
CA SER A 93 -2.33 -21.73 16.85
C SER A 93 -2.46 -22.99 17.69
N GLY A 94 -1.49 -23.23 18.57
CA GLY A 94 -1.47 -24.34 19.51
C GLY A 94 -2.71 -24.34 20.41
N LEU A 95 -3.06 -23.19 21.02
CA LEU A 95 -4.26 -23.08 21.86
C LEU A 95 -5.55 -23.42 21.12
N ILE A 96 -5.70 -22.96 19.88
CA ILE A 96 -6.87 -23.28 19.04
C ILE A 96 -6.87 -24.76 18.66
N ALA A 97 -5.70 -25.33 18.33
CA ALA A 97 -5.57 -26.75 18.03
C ALA A 97 -5.95 -27.61 19.24
N THR A 98 -5.48 -27.28 20.45
CA THR A 98 -5.82 -28.07 21.65
C THR A 98 -7.32 -28.04 21.93
N LEU A 99 -7.99 -26.92 21.63
CA LEU A 99 -9.42 -26.77 21.86
C LEU A 99 -10.26 -27.47 20.78
N LEU A 100 -9.98 -27.26 19.50
CA LEU A 100 -10.75 -27.84 18.39
C LEU A 100 -10.38 -29.30 18.10
N VAL A 101 -9.10 -29.62 18.10
CA VAL A 101 -8.60 -30.96 17.74
C VAL A 101 -8.56 -31.85 18.97
N ASP A 102 -7.84 -31.48 20.03
CA ASP A 102 -7.61 -32.40 21.15
C ASP A 102 -8.81 -32.54 22.09
N SER A 103 -9.64 -31.49 22.22
CA SER A 103 -10.82 -31.52 23.11
C SER A 103 -12.11 -31.82 22.35
N LEU A 104 -12.41 -31.07 21.28
CA LEU A 104 -13.69 -31.18 20.58
C LEU A 104 -13.82 -32.42 19.67
N HIS A 105 -12.77 -32.81 18.94
CA HIS A 105 -12.80 -34.01 18.07
C HIS A 105 -13.18 -35.28 18.84
N PRO A 106 -12.49 -35.69 19.93
CA PRO A 106 -12.83 -36.94 20.62
C PRO A 106 -14.24 -36.93 21.22
N ILE A 107 -14.74 -35.77 21.66
CA ILE A 107 -16.13 -35.61 22.11
C ILE A 107 -17.10 -35.83 20.94
N LEU A 108 -16.85 -35.20 19.79
CA LEU A 108 -17.69 -35.37 18.60
C LEU A 108 -17.66 -36.81 18.06
N LYS A 109 -16.49 -37.45 18.11
CA LYS A 109 -16.31 -38.82 17.64
C LYS A 109 -17.00 -39.84 18.55
N SER A 110 -16.88 -39.69 19.87
CA SER A 110 -17.59 -40.54 20.83
C SER A 110 -19.12 -40.36 20.78
N PHE A 111 -19.58 -39.14 20.53
CA PHE A 111 -21.01 -38.87 20.35
C PHE A 111 -21.55 -39.50 19.05
N THR A 112 -20.83 -39.33 17.93
CA THR A 112 -21.27 -39.86 16.63
C THR A 112 -21.09 -41.37 16.51
N SER A 113 -20.14 -41.99 17.22
CA SER A 113 -19.99 -43.46 17.22
C SER A 113 -21.21 -44.19 17.78
N SER A 114 -22.04 -43.51 18.58
CA SER A 114 -23.26 -44.10 19.17
C SER A 114 -24.48 -44.00 18.25
N PHE A 115 -24.47 -43.14 17.23
CA PHE A 115 -25.67 -42.84 16.43
C PHE A 115 -25.45 -42.89 14.91
N MET A 116 -24.20 -42.89 14.43
CA MET A 116 -23.87 -42.87 12.99
C MET A 116 -23.06 -44.10 12.55
N PRO A 117 -23.24 -44.56 11.30
CA PRO A 117 -22.38 -45.57 10.69
C PRO A 117 -20.93 -45.11 10.61
N TRP A 118 -20.00 -46.05 10.77
CA TRP A 118 -18.55 -45.81 10.79
C TRP A 118 -18.02 -45.05 9.56
N TRP A 119 -18.55 -45.33 8.37
CA TRP A 119 -18.15 -44.66 7.13
C TRP A 119 -18.56 -43.17 7.11
N LEU A 120 -19.71 -42.83 7.68
CA LEU A 120 -20.24 -41.47 7.67
C LEU A 120 -19.59 -40.63 8.76
N SER A 121 -19.40 -41.19 9.97
CA SER A 121 -18.62 -40.54 11.03
C SER A 121 -17.17 -40.29 10.59
N GLY A 122 -16.53 -41.25 9.90
CA GLY A 122 -15.17 -41.08 9.38
C GLY A 122 -15.03 -39.93 8.38
N VAL A 123 -15.94 -39.82 7.41
CA VAL A 123 -15.89 -38.74 6.41
C VAL A 123 -16.16 -37.37 7.05
N LEU A 124 -17.14 -37.27 7.94
CA LEU A 124 -17.56 -35.98 8.51
C LEU A 124 -16.63 -35.49 9.63
N ILE A 125 -16.25 -36.38 10.55
CA ILE A 125 -15.50 -36.02 11.75
C ILE A 125 -14.00 -36.07 11.49
N ASP A 126 -13.50 -37.20 10.98
CA ASP A 126 -12.06 -37.36 10.75
C ASP A 126 -11.58 -36.69 9.46
N GLY A 127 -12.47 -36.51 8.48
CA GLY A 127 -12.19 -35.80 7.24
C GLY A 127 -12.52 -34.32 7.34
N ALA A 128 -13.80 -33.98 7.21
CA ALA A 128 -14.24 -32.59 7.04
C ALA A 128 -13.94 -31.72 8.27
N TYR A 129 -14.32 -32.17 9.47
CA TYR A 129 -14.11 -31.41 10.70
C TYR A 129 -12.63 -31.26 11.06
N LEU A 130 -11.86 -32.35 11.07
CA LEU A 130 -10.42 -32.29 11.38
C LEU A 130 -9.68 -31.38 10.38
N ALA A 131 -9.96 -31.51 9.08
CA ALA A 131 -9.35 -30.64 8.06
C ALA A 131 -9.70 -29.17 8.28
N MET A 132 -10.95 -28.85 8.58
CA MET A 132 -11.37 -27.48 8.91
C MET A 132 -10.67 -26.97 10.17
N ALA A 133 -10.63 -27.76 11.24
CA ALA A 133 -10.01 -27.40 12.50
C ALA A 133 -8.51 -27.09 12.32
N TRP A 134 -7.81 -27.88 11.50
CA TRP A 134 -6.42 -27.63 11.12
C TRP A 134 -6.26 -26.34 10.33
N VAL A 135 -7.07 -26.12 9.29
CA VAL A 135 -7.00 -24.90 8.48
C VAL A 135 -7.24 -23.66 9.35
N VAL A 136 -8.25 -23.69 10.21
CA VAL A 136 -8.55 -22.60 11.15
C VAL A 136 -7.40 -22.40 12.13
N SER A 137 -6.87 -23.47 12.74
CA SER A 137 -5.76 -23.37 13.68
C SER A 137 -4.47 -22.83 13.04
N VAL A 138 -4.18 -23.16 11.78
CA VAL A 138 -2.93 -22.71 11.12
C VAL A 138 -3.07 -21.33 10.47
N MET A 139 -4.22 -21.02 9.87
CA MET A 139 -4.39 -19.82 9.05
C MET A 139 -4.98 -18.63 9.81
N LEU A 140 -5.78 -18.87 10.86
CA LEU A 140 -6.39 -17.79 11.65
C LEU A 140 -5.36 -16.99 12.48
N PRO A 141 -4.36 -17.61 13.13
CA PRO A 141 -3.44 -16.86 13.99
C PRO A 141 -2.54 -15.86 13.26
N PRO A 142 -1.95 -16.16 12.08
CA PRO A 142 -1.24 -15.15 11.30
C PRO A 142 -2.10 -13.92 10.99
N MET A 143 -3.37 -14.10 10.62
CA MET A 143 -4.29 -12.97 10.40
C MET A 143 -4.57 -12.20 11.70
N ALA A 144 -4.77 -12.90 12.82
CA ALA A 144 -5.06 -12.28 14.11
C ALA A 144 -3.90 -11.42 14.64
N ILE A 145 -2.65 -11.73 14.26
CA ILE A 145 -1.47 -10.92 14.61
C ILE A 145 -1.42 -9.61 13.81
N PHE A 146 -1.81 -9.64 12.53
CA PHE A 146 -1.77 -8.45 11.67
C PHE A 146 -3.03 -7.56 11.75
N PHE A 147 -4.18 -8.12 12.14
CA PHE A 147 -5.44 -7.36 12.23
C PHE A 147 -5.39 -6.13 13.15
N PRO A 148 -4.73 -6.13 14.33
CA PRO A 148 -4.66 -4.96 15.20
C PRO A 148 -3.70 -3.86 14.72
N ILE A 149 -2.88 -4.14 13.70
CA ILE A 149 -1.84 -3.22 13.18
C ILE A 149 -2.44 -2.25 12.14
N TYR A 150 -3.69 -2.46 11.70
CA TYR A 150 -4.40 -1.66 10.69
C TYR A 150 -5.67 -1.03 11.27
#